data_AF-A0A2V5Y7D9-F1
#
_entry.id   AF-A0A2V5Y7D9-F1
#
_cell.length_a   1.000
_cell.length_b   1.000
_cell.length_c   1.000
_cell.angle_alpha   90.00
_cell.angle_beta   90.00
_cell.angle_gamma   90.00
#
_symmetry.space_group_name_H-M   'P 1'
#
loop_
_entity.id
_entity.type
_entity.pdbx_description
1 polymer ?
#
loop_
_entity_poly.entity_id
_entity_poly.type
_entity_poly.pdbx_seq_one_letter_code
_entity_poly.pdbx_strand_id
1 'polypeptide(L)'
;MSTLTSPASEDAFVAQQFDNIEQQREAAKLGMWIFLATEVLFFGGLFLGYTVYRFTYGQVFVDTSRKLDVLLGGTNTAVLLVSSLLMAFAVRAAKLDQRRMLTWLLLGTALLGCVFMSIKGVEYHKDYVDHLVPGRHFEWHGPDPYNAELFFWIYFAMTGLHAIHVTVGIGVMLVLALL
;
A
#
# COMPACT_ATOMS: atom_id res chain seq x y z
N MET A 1 -42.43 29.33 10.59
CA MET A 1 -41.42 28.28 10.87
C MET A 1 -40.33 28.45 9.84
N SER A 2 -39.30 29.22 10.21
CA SER A 2 -38.25 29.71 9.29
C SER A 2 -37.33 28.57 8.90
N THR A 3 -37.32 28.22 7.61
CA THR A 3 -36.33 27.34 7.01
C THR A 3 -35.00 28.08 6.96
N LEU A 4 -34.11 27.76 7.91
CA LEU A 4 -32.70 28.15 7.87
C LEU A 4 -31.99 27.35 6.77
N THR A 5 -32.16 27.76 5.52
CA THR A 5 -31.22 27.39 4.45
C THR A 5 -29.90 28.10 4.75
N SER A 6 -28.93 27.33 5.24
CA SER A 6 -27.55 27.77 5.39
C SER A 6 -27.02 28.30 4.05
N PRO A 7 -26.45 29.51 3.97
CA PRO A 7 -25.99 30.12 2.71
C PRO A 7 -24.70 29.51 2.14
N ALA A 8 -24.28 28.33 2.62
CA ALA A 8 -23.05 27.68 2.18
C ALA A 8 -23.23 26.77 0.94
N SER A 9 -24.43 26.70 0.35
CA SER A 9 -24.78 25.71 -0.69
C SER A 9 -24.77 26.23 -2.13
N GLU A 10 -24.47 27.49 -2.40
CA GLU A 10 -24.69 28.06 -3.75
C GLU A 10 -23.56 27.83 -4.76
N ASP A 11 -22.34 27.44 -4.35
CA ASP A 11 -21.19 27.30 -5.26
C ASP A 11 -20.49 25.92 -5.23
N ALA A 12 -21.18 24.86 -4.79
CA ALA A 12 -20.61 23.51 -4.87
C ALA A 12 -20.78 22.96 -6.29
N PHE A 13 -19.68 22.73 -7.02
CA PHE A 13 -19.69 22.19 -8.37
C PHE A 13 -20.30 20.78 -8.40
N VAL A 14 -21.54 20.68 -8.90
CA VAL A 14 -22.21 19.41 -9.21
C VAL A 14 -21.87 19.04 -10.65
N ALA A 15 -21.27 17.86 -10.86
CA ALA A 15 -21.02 17.39 -12.22
C ALA A 15 -22.35 17.07 -12.92
N GLN A 16 -22.44 17.32 -14.23
CA GLN A 16 -23.69 17.26 -15.00
C GLN A 16 -24.47 15.94 -14.88
N GLN A 17 -23.77 14.83 -14.61
CA GLN A 17 -24.37 13.50 -14.43
C GLN A 17 -25.05 13.27 -13.07
N PHE A 18 -24.97 14.20 -12.13
CA PHE A 18 -25.55 14.07 -10.79
C PHE A 18 -26.62 15.13 -10.53
N ASP A 19 -27.66 14.75 -9.79
CA ASP A 19 -28.77 15.63 -9.44
C ASP A 19 -28.41 16.57 -8.28
N ASN A 20 -27.49 16.16 -7.40
CA ASN A 20 -27.03 16.95 -6.25
C ASN A 20 -25.65 16.47 -5.72
N ILE A 21 -25.04 17.29 -4.83
CA ILE A 21 -23.72 17.01 -4.22
C ILE A 21 -23.73 15.74 -3.35
N GLU A 22 -24.85 15.44 -2.69
CA GLU A 22 -24.94 14.26 -1.83
C GLU A 22 -24.84 12.97 -2.66
N GLN A 23 -25.61 12.88 -3.74
CA GLN A 23 -25.53 11.78 -4.70
C GLN A 23 -24.14 11.66 -5.33
N GLN A 24 -23.52 12.78 -5.72
CA GLN A 24 -22.13 12.78 -6.23
C GLN A 24 -21.15 12.21 -5.20
N ARG A 25 -21.29 12.57 -3.93
CA ARG A 25 -20.43 12.08 -2.85
C ARG A 25 -20.66 10.59 -2.56
N GLU A 26 -21.91 10.14 -2.56
CA GLU A 26 -22.24 8.71 -2.39
C GLU A 26 -21.71 7.87 -3.56
N ALA A 27 -21.84 8.35 -4.80
CA ALA A 27 -21.27 7.69 -5.97
C ALA A 27 -19.74 7.59 -5.89
N ALA A 28 -19.04 8.65 -5.45
CA ALA A 28 -17.60 8.63 -5.24
C ALA A 28 -17.17 7.64 -4.15
N LYS A 29 -17.90 7.58 -3.02
CA LYS A 29 -17.64 6.59 -1.95
C LYS A 29 -17.85 5.17 -2.46
N LEU A 30 -18.92 4.91 -3.20
CA LEU A 30 -19.20 3.60 -3.78
C LEU A 30 -18.08 3.20 -4.77
N GLY A 31 -17.67 4.11 -5.63
CA GLY A 31 -16.54 3.91 -6.53
C GLY A 31 -15.26 3.54 -5.79
N MET A 32 -14.97 4.22 -4.67
CA MET A 32 -13.82 3.91 -3.83
C MET A 32 -13.91 2.49 -3.23
N TRP A 33 -15.08 2.09 -2.73
CA TRP A 33 -15.30 0.74 -2.20
C TRP A 33 -15.12 -0.35 -3.26
N ILE A 34 -15.65 -0.14 -4.46
CA ILE A 34 -15.48 -1.10 -5.58
C ILE A 34 -14.02 -1.20 -5.96
N PHE A 35 -13.31 -0.08 -6.09
CA PHE A 35 -11.86 -0.09 -6.36
C PHE A 35 -11.08 -0.85 -5.28
N LEU A 36 -11.37 -0.62 -4.00
CA LEU A 36 -10.71 -1.36 -2.91
C LEU A 36 -11.02 -2.86 -2.98
N ALA A 37 -12.25 -3.24 -3.33
CA ALA A 37 -12.62 -4.64 -3.50
C ALA A 37 -11.86 -5.30 -4.66
N THR A 38 -11.66 -4.60 -5.79
CA THR A 38 -10.86 -5.12 -6.91
C THR A 38 -9.39 -5.29 -6.54
N GLU A 39 -8.82 -4.38 -5.76
CA GLU A 39 -7.45 -4.49 -5.26
C GLU A 39 -7.28 -5.69 -4.30
N VAL A 40 -8.25 -5.92 -3.42
CA VAL A 40 -8.26 -7.11 -2.54
C VAL A 40 -8.30 -8.40 -3.36
N LEU A 41 -9.11 -8.46 -4.42
CA LEU A 41 -9.15 -9.62 -5.31
C LEU A 41 -7.85 -9.82 -6.08
N PHE A 42 -7.24 -8.72 -6.56
CA PHE A 42 -5.97 -8.75 -7.29
C PHE A 42 -4.83 -9.32 -6.42
N PHE A 43 -4.61 -8.76 -5.23
CA PHE A 43 -3.64 -9.31 -4.29
C PHE A 43 -4.04 -10.68 -3.75
N GLY A 44 -5.34 -10.94 -3.57
CA GLY A 44 -5.88 -12.24 -3.15
C GLY A 44 -5.49 -13.36 -4.10
N GLY A 45 -5.53 -13.13 -5.42
CA GLY A 45 -5.05 -14.08 -6.42
C GLY A 45 -3.55 -14.38 -6.30
N LEU A 46 -2.73 -13.36 -6.06
CA LEU A 46 -1.29 -13.52 -5.86
C LEU A 46 -0.98 -14.32 -4.59
N PHE A 47 -1.65 -14.02 -3.47
CA PHE A 47 -1.49 -14.76 -2.21
C PHE A 47 -2.00 -16.20 -2.32
N LEU A 48 -3.08 -16.44 -3.06
CA LEU A 48 -3.56 -17.79 -3.36
C LEU A 48 -2.50 -18.58 -4.14
N GLY A 49 -1.91 -17.96 -5.17
CA GLY A 49 -0.79 -18.54 -5.92
C GLY A 49 0.38 -18.92 -5.02
N TYR A 50 0.86 -17.98 -4.19
CA TYR A 50 1.90 -18.24 -3.18
C TYR A 50 1.53 -19.41 -2.26
N THR A 51 0.27 -19.46 -1.79
CA THR A 51 -0.21 -20.49 -0.87
C THR A 51 -0.19 -21.87 -1.53
N VAL A 52 -0.68 -21.99 -2.77
CA VAL A 52 -0.65 -23.26 -3.54
C VAL A 52 0.79 -23.75 -3.69
N TYR A 53 1.70 -22.89 -4.16
CA TYR A 53 3.11 -23.26 -4.33
C TYR A 53 3.81 -23.62 -3.00
N ARG A 54 3.47 -22.91 -1.92
CA ARG A 54 3.96 -23.23 -0.56
C ARG A 54 3.46 -24.59 -0.08
N PHE A 55 2.23 -25.00 -0.41
CA PHE A 55 1.75 -26.33 -0.06
C PHE A 55 2.40 -27.43 -0.91
N THR A 56 2.64 -27.18 -2.20
CA THR A 56 3.24 -28.16 -3.11
C THR A 56 4.74 -28.37 -2.87
N TYR A 57 5.50 -27.32 -2.59
CA TYR A 57 6.97 -27.35 -2.49
C TYR A 57 7.48 -26.96 -1.09
N GLY A 58 6.69 -27.29 -0.05
CA GLY A 58 6.78 -26.68 1.27
C GLY A 58 8.16 -26.62 1.92
N GLN A 59 9.00 -27.66 1.75
CA GLN A 59 10.33 -27.66 2.38
C GLN A 59 11.28 -26.63 1.75
N VAL A 60 11.32 -26.56 0.41
CA VAL A 60 12.14 -25.57 -0.32
C VAL A 60 11.62 -24.15 -0.05
N PHE A 61 10.30 -23.94 -0.01
CA PHE A 61 9.69 -22.64 0.30
C PHE A 61 9.96 -22.18 1.73
N VAL A 62 10.01 -23.10 2.70
CA VAL A 62 10.39 -22.78 4.09
C VAL A 62 11.86 -22.40 4.16
N ASP A 63 12.75 -23.19 3.55
CA ASP A 63 14.19 -22.93 3.60
C ASP A 63 14.57 -21.63 2.89
N THR A 64 13.91 -21.34 1.77
CA THR A 64 14.07 -20.08 1.03
C THR A 64 13.55 -18.88 1.83
N SER A 65 12.39 -19.01 2.50
CA SER A 65 11.83 -17.92 3.31
C SER A 65 12.72 -17.50 4.49
N ARG A 66 13.56 -18.40 5.00
CA ARG A 66 14.51 -18.10 6.10
C ARG A 66 15.68 -17.21 5.67
N LYS A 67 15.88 -17.00 4.37
CA LYS A 67 16.89 -16.08 3.84
C LYS A 67 16.46 -14.62 3.89
N LEU A 68 15.16 -14.37 4.05
CA LEU A 68 14.62 -13.03 4.20
C LEU A 68 14.95 -12.45 5.59
N ASP A 69 15.26 -11.16 5.63
CA ASP A 69 15.60 -10.47 6.87
C ASP A 69 14.34 -10.10 7.66
N VAL A 70 14.08 -10.86 8.72
CA VAL A 70 12.91 -10.67 9.60
C VAL A 70 12.96 -9.32 10.34
N LEU A 71 14.15 -8.79 10.64
CA LEU A 71 14.28 -7.52 11.35
C LEU A 71 13.94 -6.34 10.44
N LEU A 72 14.42 -6.36 9.20
CA LEU A 72 14.05 -5.34 8.19
C LEU A 72 12.56 -5.40 7.87
N GLY A 73 12.01 -6.60 7.66
CA GLY A 73 10.58 -6.81 7.45
C GLY A 73 9.71 -6.37 8.63
N GLY A 74 10.13 -6.70 9.86
CA GLY A 74 9.43 -6.30 11.09
C GLY A 74 9.45 -4.80 11.33
N THR A 75 10.60 -4.16 11.09
CA THR A 75 10.74 -2.70 11.19
C THR A 75 9.85 -1.98 10.17
N ASN A 76 9.82 -2.46 8.93
CA ASN A 76 8.90 -1.95 7.91
C ASN A 76 7.43 -2.03 8.32
N THR A 77 7.04 -3.15 8.92
CA THR A 77 5.68 -3.33 9.42
C THR A 77 5.35 -2.32 10.53
N ALA A 78 6.27 -2.10 11.47
CA ALA A 78 6.10 -1.10 12.52
C ALA A 78 5.94 0.33 11.95
N VAL A 79 6.74 0.69 10.93
CA VAL A 79 6.63 1.98 10.23
C VAL A 79 5.25 2.15 9.61
N LEU A 80 4.72 1.12 8.93
CA LEU A 80 3.39 1.18 8.32
C LEU A 80 2.25 1.25 9.34
N LEU A 81 2.38 0.61 10.49
CA LEU A 81 1.40 0.71 11.58
C LEU A 81 1.34 2.13 12.15
N VAL A 82 2.50 2.75 12.38
CA VAL A 82 2.57 4.15 12.83
C VAL A 82 2.02 5.09 11.75
N SER A 83 2.32 4.85 10.48
CA SER A 83 1.77 5.61 9.35
C SER A 83 0.24 5.52 9.28
N SER A 84 -0.31 4.31 9.48
CA SER A 84 -1.77 4.09 9.53
C SER A 84 -2.43 4.85 10.68
N LEU A 85 -1.77 4.93 11.84
CA LEU A 85 -2.24 5.72 12.98
C LEU A 85 -2.24 7.22 12.68
N LEU A 86 -1.18 7.75 12.05
CA LEU A 86 -1.13 9.16 11.62
C LEU A 86 -2.25 9.48 10.64
N MET A 87 -2.54 8.58 9.69
CA MET A 87 -3.66 8.73 8.76
C MET A 87 -5.02 8.77 9.48
N ALA A 88 -5.23 7.90 10.47
CA ALA A 88 -6.47 7.90 11.25
C ALA A 88 -6.66 9.24 12.00
N PHE A 89 -5.59 9.82 12.54
CA PHE A 89 -5.63 11.16 13.11
C PHE A 89 -5.83 12.25 12.05
N ALA A 90 -5.28 12.09 10.85
CA ALA A 90 -5.49 13.03 9.74
C ALA A 90 -6.97 13.09 9.36
N VAL A 91 -7.63 11.93 9.22
CA VAL A 91 -9.09 11.86 8.97
C VAL A 91 -9.90 12.54 10.07
N ARG A 92 -9.49 12.39 11.35
CA ARG A 92 -10.12 13.11 12.47
C ARG A 92 -9.90 14.61 12.37
N ALA A 93 -8.69 15.06 12.06
CA ALA A 93 -8.36 16.48 11.89
C ALA A 93 -9.19 17.11 10.75
N ALA A 94 -9.37 16.38 9.64
CA ALA A 94 -10.22 16.79 8.52
C ALA A 94 -11.70 16.95 8.95
N LYS A 95 -12.23 16.04 9.77
CA LYS A 95 -13.60 16.13 10.30
C LYS A 95 -13.81 17.31 11.26
N LEU A 96 -12.75 17.76 11.93
CA LEU A 96 -12.77 18.89 12.87
C LEU A 96 -12.35 20.22 12.20
N ASP A 97 -12.19 20.23 10.87
CA ASP A 97 -11.72 21.38 10.07
C ASP A 97 -10.37 21.97 10.54
N GLN A 98 -9.50 21.13 11.11
CA GLN A 98 -8.19 21.53 11.62
C GLN A 98 -7.12 21.46 10.52
N ARG A 99 -7.22 22.36 9.53
CA ARG A 99 -6.39 22.35 8.31
C ARG A 99 -4.88 22.22 8.56
N ARG A 100 -4.33 23.04 9.47
CA ARG A 100 -2.89 22.98 9.79
C ARG A 100 -2.48 21.60 10.32
N MET A 101 -3.27 21.01 11.22
CA MET A 101 -2.96 19.70 11.79
C MET A 101 -3.11 18.59 10.74
N LEU A 102 -4.14 18.68 9.88
CA LEU A 102 -4.33 17.78 8.75
C LEU A 102 -3.08 17.75 7.84
N THR A 103 -2.60 18.91 7.39
CA THR A 103 -1.42 18.99 6.51
C THR A 103 -0.18 18.37 7.17
N TRP A 104 0.10 18.67 8.44
CA TRP A 104 1.24 18.07 9.15
C TRP A 104 1.13 16.55 9.27
N LEU A 105 -0.07 16.03 9.53
CA LEU A 105 -0.30 14.58 9.63
C LEU A 105 -0.17 13.89 8.27
N LEU A 106 -0.66 14.51 7.18
CA LEU A 106 -0.48 14.00 5.82
C LEU A 106 0.99 13.97 5.40
N LEU A 107 1.74 15.05 5.67
CA LEU A 107 3.18 15.11 5.40
C LEU A 107 3.96 14.07 6.21
N GLY A 108 3.62 13.91 7.50
CA GLY A 108 4.22 12.87 8.35
C GLY A 108 3.93 11.46 7.83
N THR A 109 2.71 11.22 7.33
CA THR A 109 2.33 9.93 6.73
C THR A 109 3.11 9.67 5.45
N ALA A 110 3.23 10.67 4.56
CA ALA A 110 4.02 10.58 3.33
C ALA A 110 5.51 10.31 3.64
N LEU A 111 6.07 10.98 4.65
CA LEU A 111 7.45 10.77 5.10
C LEU A 111 7.67 9.31 5.56
N LEU A 112 6.77 8.75 6.37
CA LEU A 112 6.87 7.35 6.79
C LEU A 112 6.74 6.38 5.60
N GLY A 113 5.94 6.71 4.59
CA GLY A 113 5.92 5.99 3.32
C GLY A 113 7.28 6.00 2.62
N CYS A 114 7.96 7.14 2.57
CA CYS A 114 9.31 7.24 2.02
C CYS A 114 10.34 6.42 2.83
N VAL A 115 10.21 6.41 4.17
CA VAL A 115 11.04 5.57 5.04
C VAL A 115 10.83 4.09 4.73
N PHE A 116 9.58 3.64 4.60
CA PHE A 116 9.24 2.28 4.19
C PHE A 116 9.90 1.91 2.84
N MET A 117 9.79 2.79 1.83
CA MET A 117 10.41 2.58 0.53
C MET A 117 11.94 2.51 0.62
N SER A 118 12.55 3.31 1.48
CA SER A 118 14.01 3.32 1.68
C SER A 118 14.51 2.01 2.31
N ILE A 119 13.84 1.53 3.37
CA ILE A 119 14.18 0.26 4.01
C ILE A 119 13.99 -0.89 3.03
N LYS A 120 12.89 -0.92 2.27
CA LYS A 120 12.69 -1.94 1.22
C LYS A 120 13.72 -1.87 0.12
N GLY A 121 14.18 -0.67 -0.26
CA GLY A 121 15.29 -0.50 -1.21
C GLY A 121 16.59 -1.12 -0.70
N VAL A 122 16.90 -0.97 0.59
CA VAL A 122 18.06 -1.61 1.23
C VAL A 122 17.92 -3.14 1.24
N GLU A 123 16.73 -3.66 1.55
CA GLU A 123 16.45 -5.09 1.51
C GLU A 123 16.63 -5.66 0.09
N TYR A 124 16.12 -4.99 -0.93
CA TYR A 124 16.31 -5.40 -2.34
C TYR A 124 17.77 -5.32 -2.78
N HIS A 125 18.51 -4.32 -2.31
CA HIS A 125 19.94 -4.22 -2.59
C HIS A 125 20.70 -5.39 -1.95
N LYS A 126 20.36 -5.76 -0.71
CA LYS A 126 20.90 -6.94 -0.04
C LYS A 126 20.56 -8.22 -0.81
N ASP A 127 19.31 -8.42 -1.20
CA ASP A 127 18.87 -9.58 -1.98
C ASP A 127 19.58 -9.67 -3.34
N TYR A 128 19.89 -8.52 -3.96
CA TYR A 128 20.66 -8.43 -5.20
C TYR A 128 22.13 -8.84 -5.00
N VAL A 129 22.79 -8.35 -3.95
CA VAL A 129 24.18 -8.70 -3.61
C VAL A 129 24.29 -10.15 -3.20
N ASP A 130 23.28 -10.69 -2.50
CA ASP A 130 23.22 -12.08 -2.08
C ASP A 130 22.83 -13.04 -3.22
N HIS A 131 22.72 -12.55 -4.47
CA HIS A 131 22.42 -13.33 -5.68
C HIS A 131 21.07 -14.07 -5.62
N LEU A 132 20.10 -13.51 -4.90
CA LEU A 132 18.77 -14.07 -4.70
C LEU A 132 17.73 -13.52 -5.69
N VAL A 133 18.13 -12.56 -6.54
CA VAL A 133 17.26 -12.00 -7.58
C VAL A 133 17.10 -13.02 -8.71
N PRO A 134 15.86 -13.39 -9.08
CA PRO A 134 15.61 -14.35 -10.14
C PRO A 134 16.22 -13.92 -11.47
N GLY A 135 16.80 -14.87 -12.21
CA GLY A 135 17.46 -14.62 -13.50
C GLY A 135 18.88 -15.17 -13.59
N ARG A 136 19.68 -14.59 -14.50
CA ARG A 136 20.97 -15.15 -14.93
C ARG A 136 22.04 -15.26 -13.84
N HIS A 137 21.88 -14.57 -12.72
CA HIS A 137 22.84 -14.55 -11.62
C HIS A 137 22.26 -15.14 -10.32
N PHE A 138 21.20 -15.95 -10.43
CA PHE A 138 20.58 -16.60 -9.28
C PHE A 138 21.47 -17.75 -8.79
N GLU A 139 21.91 -17.68 -7.53
CA GLU A 139 22.74 -18.71 -6.92
C GLU A 139 22.06 -19.30 -5.67
N TRP A 140 21.67 -20.57 -5.77
CA TRP A 140 21.06 -21.31 -4.67
C TRP A 140 21.92 -22.50 -4.26
N HIS A 141 22.40 -22.46 -3.02
CA HIS A 141 23.25 -23.49 -2.42
C HIS A 141 22.45 -24.57 -1.66
N GLY A 142 21.13 -24.63 -1.83
CA GLY A 142 20.23 -25.60 -1.18
C GLY A 142 19.64 -26.62 -2.15
N PRO A 143 18.76 -27.53 -1.66
CA PRO A 143 18.05 -28.46 -2.51
C PRO A 143 17.09 -27.71 -3.45
N ASP A 144 16.98 -28.20 -4.68
CA ASP A 144 16.01 -27.77 -5.70
C ASP A 144 16.01 -26.26 -6.05
N PRO A 145 17.04 -25.80 -6.80
CA PRO A 145 17.22 -24.39 -7.14
C PRO A 145 16.08 -23.80 -7.97
N TYR A 146 15.38 -24.61 -8.77
CA TYR A 146 14.27 -24.16 -9.61
C TYR A 146 13.09 -23.66 -8.76
N ASN A 147 12.73 -24.42 -7.72
CA ASN A 147 11.63 -24.05 -6.84
C ASN A 147 11.99 -22.91 -5.87
N ALA A 148 13.28 -22.75 -5.53
CA ALA A 148 13.77 -21.59 -4.80
C ALA A 148 13.70 -20.31 -5.66
N GLU A 149 14.06 -20.37 -6.93
CA GLU A 149 13.93 -19.25 -7.86
C GLU A 149 12.45 -18.83 -8.03
N LEU A 150 11.54 -19.81 -8.11
CA LEU A 150 10.10 -19.56 -8.18
C LEU A 150 9.57 -18.80 -6.95
N PHE A 151 10.06 -19.12 -5.75
CA PHE A 151 9.72 -18.38 -4.54
C PHE A 151 10.13 -16.91 -4.67
N PHE A 152 11.35 -16.63 -5.13
CA PHE A 152 11.82 -15.25 -5.30
C PHE A 152 11.06 -14.50 -6.39
N TRP A 153 10.66 -15.16 -7.49
CA TRP A 153 9.76 -14.56 -8.48
C TRP A 153 8.44 -14.10 -7.87
N ILE A 154 7.79 -14.97 -7.10
CA ILE A 154 6.53 -14.65 -6.42
C ILE A 154 6.74 -13.55 -5.37
N TYR A 155 7.81 -13.63 -4.58
CA TYR A 155 8.20 -12.61 -3.60
C TYR A 155 8.33 -11.24 -4.26
N PHE A 156 9.23 -11.08 -5.24
CA PHE A 156 9.48 -9.80 -5.91
C PHE A 156 8.26 -9.25 -6.65
N ALA A 157 7.43 -10.13 -7.24
CA ALA A 157 6.19 -9.70 -7.87
C ALA A 157 5.21 -9.11 -6.86
N MET A 158 4.95 -9.79 -5.74
CA MET A 158 4.01 -9.33 -4.71
C MET A 158 4.50 -8.06 -4.03
N THR A 159 5.76 -8.03 -3.60
CA THR A 159 6.35 -6.89 -2.89
C THR A 159 6.60 -5.71 -3.82
N GLY A 160 6.98 -5.95 -5.08
CA GLY A 160 7.16 -4.93 -6.11
C GLY A 160 5.85 -4.24 -6.48
N LEU A 161 4.78 -5.02 -6.71
CA LEU A 161 3.45 -4.44 -6.93
C LEU A 161 2.98 -3.64 -5.72
N HIS A 162 3.18 -4.15 -4.50
CA HIS A 162 2.85 -3.41 -3.29
C HIS A 162 3.64 -2.09 -3.17
N ALA A 163 4.94 -2.09 -3.52
CA ALA A 163 5.76 -0.89 -3.51
C ALA A 163 5.26 0.18 -4.50
N ILE A 164 4.77 -0.23 -5.66
CA ILE A 164 4.11 0.68 -6.62
C ILE A 164 2.86 1.32 -5.98
N HIS A 165 2.02 0.53 -5.33
CA HIS A 165 0.82 1.03 -4.64
C HIS A 165 1.16 2.06 -3.57
N VAL A 166 2.16 1.77 -2.73
CA VAL A 166 2.62 2.69 -1.69
C VAL A 166 3.17 3.98 -2.30
N THR A 167 3.92 3.88 -3.40
CA THR A 167 4.47 5.05 -4.10
C THR A 167 3.37 5.97 -4.66
N VAL A 168 2.34 5.40 -5.28
CA VAL A 168 1.17 6.15 -5.73
C VAL A 168 0.44 6.79 -4.54
N GLY A 169 0.27 6.04 -3.45
CA GLY A 169 -0.31 6.54 -2.20
C GLY A 169 0.43 7.74 -1.63
N ILE A 170 1.77 7.72 -1.60
CA ILE A 170 2.60 8.86 -1.18
C ILE A 170 2.32 10.07 -2.08
N GLY A 171 2.28 9.88 -3.40
CA GLY A 171 1.96 10.94 -4.35
C GLY A 171 0.60 11.59 -4.09
N VAL A 172 -0.44 10.78 -3.86
CA VAL A 172 -1.78 11.27 -3.51
C VAL A 172 -1.76 12.06 -2.19
N MET A 173 -1.06 11.58 -1.17
CA MET A 173 -0.95 12.29 0.12
C MET A 173 -0.24 13.63 0.00
N LEU A 174 0.80 13.72 -0.83
CA LEU A 174 1.49 14.97 -1.09
C LEU A 174 0.60 15.97 -1.83
N VAL A 175 -0.15 15.50 -2.84
CA VAL A 175 -1.12 16.36 -3.55
C VAL A 175 -2.20 16.86 -2.59
N LEU A 176 -2.78 15.99 -1.77
CA LEU A 176 -3.79 16.37 -0.78
C LEU A 176 -3.25 17.30 0.32
N ALA A 177 -1.96 17.24 0.63
CA ALA A 177 -1.34 18.13 1.60
C ALA A 177 -1.07 19.54 1.03
N LEU A 178 -0.97 19.68 -0.29
CA LEU A 178 -0.70 20.94 -0.99
C LEU A 178 -1.98 21.70 -1.38
N LEU A 179 -3.10 20.99 -1.52
CA LEU A 179 -4.44 21.55 -1.78
C LEU A 179 -5.11 22.03 -0.49
#